data_AF-A0AAD5UM34-F1
#
_entry.id   AF-A0AAD5UM34-F1
#
_cell.length_a   1.000
_cell.length_b   1.000
_cell.length_c   1.000
_cell.angle_alpha   90.00
_cell.angle_beta   90.00
_cell.angle_gamma   90.00
#
_symmetry.space_group_name_H-M   'P 1'
#
loop_
_entity.id
_entity.type
_entity.pdbx_description
1 polymer ?
#
loop_
_entity_poly.entity_id
_entity_poly.type
_entity_poly.pdbx_seq_one_letter_code
_entity_poly.pdbx_strand_id
1 'polypeptide(L)'
;MSTEKDIVIYDDSKEQPKEKVDPEAAQAEAYNPETGEINWDCPCLGPMVQPPCGEKFKEAFSCFVYSTEEPKGADCVAQFREMQKCFQEHPDIYGAELDDDDDDEEEKEAPKEESKH
;
A
#
# COMPACT_ATOMS: atom_id res chain seq x y z
N MET A 1 -14.72 28.43 52.72
CA MET A 1 -14.41 29.21 51.51
C MET A 1 -13.24 28.49 50.85
N SER A 2 -13.48 27.37 50.19
CA SER A 2 -14.01 27.25 48.82
C SER A 2 -13.02 27.78 47.78
N THR A 3 -12.19 26.91 47.22
CA THR A 3 -12.24 26.48 45.80
C THR A 3 -10.90 25.84 45.43
N GLU A 4 -10.83 24.51 45.42
CA GLU A 4 -9.79 23.81 44.68
C GLU A 4 -10.49 22.71 43.88
N LYS A 5 -10.30 22.85 42.57
CA LYS A 5 -11.12 22.31 41.49
C LYS A 5 -11.10 20.79 41.45
N ASP A 6 -12.27 20.21 41.30
CA ASP A 6 -12.49 18.90 40.70
C ASP A 6 -11.83 18.87 39.31
N ILE A 7 -10.62 18.31 39.23
CA ILE A 7 -10.11 17.76 37.97
C ILE A 7 -10.72 16.38 37.84
N VAL A 8 -11.87 16.36 37.17
CA VAL A 8 -12.37 15.18 36.50
C VAL A 8 -11.31 14.75 35.48
N ILE A 9 -10.53 13.71 35.81
CA ILE A 9 -9.82 12.97 34.76
C ILE A 9 -10.89 12.17 34.04
N TYR A 10 -11.42 12.80 32.99
CA TYR A 10 -12.03 12.10 31.87
C TYR A 10 -10.92 11.26 31.25
N ASP A 11 -10.89 9.96 31.57
CA ASP A 11 -10.14 9.00 30.78
C ASP A 11 -10.98 8.69 29.53
N ASP A 12 -10.56 9.31 28.44
CA ASP A 12 -11.19 9.32 27.13
C ASP A 12 -11.25 7.90 26.58
N SER A 13 -12.47 7.42 26.41
CA SER A 13 -12.77 6.21 25.66
C SER A 13 -12.26 6.34 24.22
N LYS A 14 -11.05 5.82 23.95
CA LYS A 14 -10.68 5.09 22.72
C LYS A 14 -9.19 4.70 22.75
N GLU A 15 -8.83 3.82 23.67
CA GLU A 15 -7.77 2.85 23.34
C GLU A 15 -8.34 1.87 22.32
N GLN A 16 -8.25 2.21 21.04
CA GLN A 16 -8.10 1.15 20.05
C GLN A 16 -6.76 0.49 20.36
N PRO A 17 -6.71 -0.81 20.69
CA PRO A 17 -5.44 -1.50 20.73
C PRO A 17 -4.89 -1.36 19.31
N LYS A 18 -3.81 -0.60 19.18
CA LYS A 18 -2.93 -0.68 18.03
C LYS A 18 -2.29 -2.05 18.14
N GLU A 19 -3.05 -3.08 17.77
CA GLU A 19 -2.49 -4.37 17.44
C GLU A 19 -1.37 -4.03 16.47
N LYS A 20 -0.15 -4.42 16.84
CA LYS A 20 0.94 -4.43 15.89
C LYS A 20 0.46 -5.41 14.82
N VAL A 21 -0.14 -4.88 13.76
CA VAL A 21 -0.46 -5.64 12.55
C VAL A 21 0.88 -6.13 12.08
N ASP A 22 1.18 -7.37 12.45
CA ASP A 22 2.33 -8.05 11.93
C ASP A 22 2.15 -8.06 10.40
N PRO A 23 3.09 -7.53 9.61
CA PRO A 23 2.93 -7.47 8.16
C PRO A 23 2.76 -8.87 7.56
N GLU A 24 3.17 -9.94 8.26
CA GLU A 24 2.92 -11.34 7.92
C GLU A 24 1.47 -11.76 8.25
N ALA A 25 0.87 -11.22 9.32
CA ALA A 25 -0.54 -11.43 9.65
C ALA A 25 -1.51 -10.66 8.72
N ALA A 26 -1.17 -9.43 8.31
CA ALA A 26 -1.92 -8.70 7.30
C ALA A 26 -1.83 -9.37 5.91
N GLN A 27 -0.67 -9.98 5.61
CA GLN A 27 -0.51 -10.84 4.42
C GLN A 27 -1.37 -12.10 4.50
N ALA A 28 -1.55 -12.67 5.69
CA ALA A 28 -2.36 -13.88 5.89
C ALA A 28 -3.87 -13.70 5.63
N GLU A 29 -4.39 -12.46 5.63
CA GLU A 29 -5.81 -12.19 5.36
C GLU A 29 -6.13 -12.19 3.86
N ALA A 30 -5.19 -11.77 3.02
CA ALA A 30 -5.35 -11.72 1.56
C ALA A 30 -4.75 -12.94 0.86
N TYR A 31 -3.75 -13.60 1.47
CA TYR A 31 -3.08 -14.76 0.92
C TYR A 31 -2.99 -15.87 1.96
N ASN A 32 -3.41 -17.08 1.60
CA ASN A 32 -3.23 -18.27 2.42
C ASN A 32 -1.92 -18.98 2.02
N PRO A 33 -0.86 -18.95 2.85
CA PRO A 33 0.40 -19.61 2.54
C PRO A 33 0.34 -21.15 2.58
N GLU A 34 -0.67 -21.75 3.22
CA GLU A 34 -0.85 -23.20 3.28
C GLU A 34 -1.49 -23.75 1.99
N THR A 35 -2.46 -23.02 1.43
CA THR A 35 -3.12 -23.42 0.17
C THR A 35 -2.51 -22.78 -1.07
N GLY A 36 -1.77 -21.68 -0.90
CA GLY A 36 -1.26 -20.87 -1.99
C GLY A 36 -2.35 -20.05 -2.68
N GLU A 37 -3.50 -19.81 -2.05
CA GLU A 37 -4.61 -19.08 -2.67
C GLU A 37 -4.67 -17.61 -2.22
N ILE A 38 -4.97 -16.72 -3.17
CA ILE A 38 -5.16 -15.28 -2.92
C ILE A 38 -6.66 -14.99 -2.89
N ASN A 39 -7.15 -14.43 -1.78
CA ASN A 39 -8.53 -13.99 -1.61
C ASN A 39 -8.73 -12.57 -2.15
N TRP A 40 -9.21 -12.48 -3.38
CA TRP A 40 -9.46 -11.20 -4.07
C TRP A 40 -10.69 -10.45 -3.57
N ASP A 41 -11.55 -11.09 -2.75
CA ASP A 41 -12.71 -10.46 -2.12
C ASP A 41 -12.36 -9.79 -0.78
N CYS A 42 -11.09 -9.86 -0.37
CA CYS A 42 -10.62 -9.17 0.83
C CYS A 42 -10.71 -7.65 0.61
N PRO A 43 -11.42 -6.90 1.50
CA PRO A 43 -11.56 -5.45 1.35
C PRO A 43 -10.21 -4.72 1.33
N CYS A 44 -9.14 -5.31 1.85
CA CYS A 44 -7.77 -4.79 1.80
C CYS A 44 -7.19 -4.74 0.37
N LEU A 45 -7.58 -5.65 -0.52
CA LEU A 45 -7.19 -5.63 -1.94
C LEU A 45 -8.22 -4.91 -2.83
N GLY A 46 -9.41 -4.67 -2.28
CA GLY A 46 -10.62 -4.24 -2.97
C GLY A 46 -10.45 -3.06 -3.93
N PRO A 47 -9.85 -1.93 -3.51
CA PRO A 47 -9.66 -0.77 -4.37
C PRO A 47 -8.77 -1.06 -5.59
N MET A 48 -7.71 -1.83 -5.38
CA MET A 48 -6.69 -2.10 -6.40
C MET A 48 -7.13 -3.15 -7.44
N VAL A 49 -8.07 -4.05 -7.08
CA VAL A 49 -8.62 -5.07 -8.00
C VAL A 49 -9.79 -4.58 -8.84
N GLN A 50 -10.25 -3.33 -8.64
CA GLN A 50 -11.30 -2.73 -9.46
C GLN A 50 -10.85 -2.60 -10.92
N PRO A 51 -11.76 -2.72 -11.91
CA PRO A 51 -11.45 -2.35 -13.29
C PRO A 51 -11.20 -0.84 -13.41
N PRO A 52 -10.41 -0.37 -14.39
CA PRO A 52 -9.84 -1.12 -15.52
C PRO A 52 -8.49 -1.82 -15.25
N CYS A 53 -7.76 -1.46 -14.19
CA CYS A 53 -6.39 -1.92 -13.95
C CYS A 53 -6.28 -3.17 -13.07
N GLY A 54 -7.37 -3.63 -12.47
CA GLY A 54 -7.38 -4.74 -11.53
C GLY A 54 -6.81 -6.06 -12.05
N GLU A 55 -6.87 -6.32 -13.36
CA GLU A 55 -6.24 -7.52 -13.94
C GLU A 55 -4.70 -7.43 -13.89
N LYS A 56 -4.14 -6.25 -14.14
CA LYS A 56 -2.70 -6.00 -14.02
C LYS A 56 -2.24 -6.06 -12.57
N PHE A 57 -3.06 -5.58 -11.64
CA PHE A 57 -2.80 -5.73 -10.21
C PHE A 57 -2.77 -7.21 -9.79
N LYS A 58 -3.76 -8.00 -10.20
CA LYS A 58 -3.82 -9.43 -9.89
C LYS A 58 -2.59 -10.19 -10.42
N GLU A 59 -2.16 -9.86 -11.63
CA GLU A 59 -0.95 -10.44 -12.25
C GLU A 59 0.32 -10.08 -11.46
N ALA A 60 0.53 -8.81 -11.14
CA ALA A 60 1.69 -8.36 -10.38
C ALA A 60 1.70 -8.91 -8.94
N PHE A 61 0.57 -8.86 -8.25
CA PHE A 61 0.44 -9.32 -6.87
C PHE A 61 0.58 -10.84 -6.76
N SER A 62 -0.02 -11.61 -7.68
CA SER A 62 0.19 -13.07 -7.69
C SER A 62 1.64 -13.44 -7.98
N CYS A 63 2.31 -12.74 -8.90
CA CYS A 63 3.75 -12.93 -9.13
C CYS A 63 4.54 -12.68 -7.84
N PHE A 64 4.29 -11.55 -7.16
CA PHE A 64 4.97 -11.23 -5.91
C PHE A 64 4.79 -12.31 -4.85
N VAL A 65 3.53 -12.72 -4.62
CA VAL A 65 3.17 -13.71 -3.60
C VAL A 65 3.88 -15.05 -3.83
N TYR A 66 3.97 -15.50 -5.09
CA TYR A 66 4.61 -16.77 -5.46
C TYR A 66 6.11 -16.67 -5.71
N SER A 67 6.68 -15.46 -5.82
CA SER A 67 8.11 -15.28 -6.04
C SER A 67 8.93 -15.88 -4.89
N THR A 68 9.93 -16.68 -5.26
CA THR A 68 10.91 -17.28 -4.36
C THR A 68 12.25 -16.56 -4.40
N GLU A 69 12.33 -15.42 -5.10
CA GLU A 69 13.55 -14.64 -5.22
C GLU A 69 13.86 -13.86 -3.92
N GLU A 70 15.13 -13.52 -3.73
CA GLU A 70 15.58 -12.67 -2.61
C GLU A 70 16.27 -11.42 -3.20
N PRO A 71 15.63 -10.23 -3.17
CA PRO A 71 14.36 -9.91 -2.51
C PRO A 71 13.12 -10.44 -3.25
N LYS A 72 12.06 -10.74 -2.50
CA LYS A 72 10.80 -11.27 -3.02
C LYS A 72 10.22 -10.33 -4.08
N GLY A 73 9.84 -10.90 -5.23
CA GLY A 73 9.27 -10.15 -6.35
C GLY A 73 10.28 -9.40 -7.21
N ALA A 74 11.58 -9.62 -7.05
CA ALA A 74 12.60 -9.05 -7.94
C ALA A 74 12.37 -9.43 -9.42
N ASP A 75 11.82 -10.62 -9.68
CA ASP A 75 11.43 -11.13 -10.99
C ASP A 75 10.11 -10.53 -11.52
N CYS A 76 9.30 -9.91 -10.64
CA CYS A 76 7.96 -9.41 -10.93
C CYS A 76 7.91 -7.90 -11.24
N VAL A 77 9.07 -7.23 -11.26
CA VAL A 77 9.17 -5.77 -11.40
C VAL A 77 8.49 -5.27 -12.68
N ALA A 78 8.52 -6.05 -13.77
CA ALA A 78 7.87 -5.66 -15.02
C ALA A 78 6.35 -5.54 -14.86
N GLN A 79 5.72 -6.48 -14.17
CA GLN A 79 4.28 -6.53 -13.92
C GLN A 79 3.85 -5.38 -13.01
N PHE A 80 4.62 -5.10 -11.96
CA PHE A 80 4.37 -3.93 -11.10
C PHE A 80 4.47 -2.62 -11.87
N ARG A 81 5.42 -2.48 -12.81
CA ARG A 81 5.52 -1.28 -13.66
C ARG A 81 4.32 -1.11 -14.58
N GLU A 82 3.81 -2.20 -15.17
CA GLU A 82 2.60 -2.13 -16.00
C GLU A 82 1.37 -1.73 -15.19
N MET A 83 1.23 -2.28 -13.99
CA MET A 83 0.16 -1.94 -13.05
C MET A 83 0.23 -0.47 -12.62
N GLN A 84 1.41 0.00 -12.19
CA GLN A 84 1.63 1.41 -11.82
C GLN A 84 1.31 2.35 -12.98
N LYS A 85 1.76 2.02 -14.19
CA LYS A 85 1.44 2.81 -15.38
C LYS A 85 -0.08 2.90 -15.61
N CYS A 86 -0.80 1.79 -15.46
CA CYS A 86 -2.25 1.78 -15.61
C CYS A 86 -2.93 2.67 -14.56
N PHE A 87 -2.48 2.63 -13.30
CA PHE A 87 -3.03 3.50 -12.27
C PHE A 87 -2.77 4.99 -12.55
N GLN A 88 -1.59 5.34 -13.06
CA GLN A 88 -1.27 6.71 -13.49
C GLN A 88 -2.12 7.19 -14.68
N GLU A 89 -2.56 6.28 -15.55
CA GLU A 89 -3.49 6.58 -16.65
C GLU A 89 -4.94 6.78 -16.15
N HIS A 90 -5.28 6.32 -14.95
CA HIS A 90 -6.62 6.35 -14.34
C HIS A 90 -6.65 6.98 -12.93
N PRO A 91 -6.16 8.23 -12.76
CA PRO A 91 -6.06 8.89 -11.46
C PRO A 91 -7.44 9.21 -10.85
N ASP A 92 -8.51 9.25 -11.64
CA ASP A 92 -9.88 9.45 -11.17
C ASP A 92 -10.43 8.26 -10.38
N ILE A 93 -9.90 7.06 -10.61
CA ILE A 93 -10.32 5.81 -9.95
C ILE A 93 -9.32 5.44 -8.85
N TYR A 94 -8.03 5.53 -9.14
CA TYR A 94 -6.96 5.03 -8.26
C TYR A 94 -6.16 6.15 -7.57
N GLY A 95 -6.30 7.41 -7.99
CA GLY A 95 -5.46 8.50 -7.52
C GLY A 95 -5.63 8.82 -6.04
N ALA A 96 -6.84 8.68 -5.48
CA ALA A 96 -7.09 8.95 -4.06
C ALA A 96 -6.30 8.04 -3.10
N GLU A 97 -5.80 6.88 -3.56
CA GLU A 97 -4.93 6.00 -2.78
C GLU A 97 -3.44 6.16 -3.12
N LEU A 98 -3.11 6.86 -4.21
CA LEU A 98 -1.73 7.13 -4.61
C LEU A 98 -1.25 8.50 -4.10
N ASP A 99 -2.18 9.46 -3.92
CA ASP A 99 -1.90 10.83 -3.47
C ASP A 99 -1.55 10.90 -1.97
N ASP A 100 -1.91 9.89 -1.17
CA ASP A 100 -1.60 9.85 0.28
C ASP A 100 -0.10 9.56 0.56
N ASP A 101 0.67 9.17 -0.46
CA ASP A 101 2.12 8.90 -0.39
C ASP A 101 2.96 9.90 -1.24
N ASP A 102 2.34 10.87 -1.93
CA ASP A 102 2.99 11.87 -2.81
C ASP A 102 3.09 13.26 -2.13
N ASP A 103 3.39 13.32 -0.83
CA ASP A 103 3.90 14.55 -0.17
C ASP A 103 5.44 14.52 -0.01
N ASP A 104 6.11 13.52 -0.61
CA ASP A 104 7.58 13.44 -0.66
C ASP A 104 8.01 13.01 -2.07
N GLU A 105 8.17 13.99 -2.97
CA GLU A 105 9.40 14.19 -3.78
C GLU A 105 9.21 15.42 -4.68
N GLU A 106 9.41 16.56 -4.04
CA GLU A 106 10.01 17.76 -4.60
C GLU A 106 11.39 17.42 -5.24
N GLU A 107 11.45 16.73 -6.39
CA GLU A 107 12.67 16.74 -7.23
C GLU A 107 12.38 16.42 -8.72
N LYS A 108 11.46 17.17 -9.34
CA LYS A 108 11.68 17.53 -10.74
C LYS A 108 12.46 18.83 -10.78
N GLU A 109 13.71 18.70 -11.22
CA GLU A 109 14.60 19.73 -11.79
C GLU A 109 15.80 20.14 -10.92
N ALA A 110 16.94 19.47 -11.14
CA ALA A 110 18.25 20.11 -11.16
C ALA A 110 19.24 19.36 -12.10
N PRO A 111 20.23 20.07 -12.70
CA PRO A 111 20.74 19.79 -14.04
C PRO A 111 22.01 18.92 -14.06
N LYS A 112 22.23 18.19 -15.17
CA LYS A 112 23.56 17.72 -15.56
C LYS A 112 23.93 18.23 -16.96
N GLU A 113 24.65 19.34 -16.94
CA GLU A 113 25.56 19.82 -17.98
C GLU A 113 26.73 18.84 -18.21
N GLU A 114 27.16 18.80 -19.47
CA GLU A 114 28.44 18.38 -20.08
C GLU A 114 29.08 17.01 -19.80
N SER A 115 29.33 16.24 -20.88
CA SER A 115 30.69 16.14 -21.47
C SER A 115 30.82 15.03 -22.53
N LYS A 116 31.44 15.41 -23.68
CA LYS A 116 32.14 14.59 -24.72
C LYS A 116 31.25 14.08 -25.87
N HIS A 117 31.52 14.38 -27.16
CA HIS A 117 32.78 14.56 -27.90
C HIS A 117 32.62 15.59 -29.04
#